data_AF-A0A6B0X6X8-F1
#
_entry.id   AF-A0A6B0X6X8-F1
#
_cell.length_a   1.000
_cell.length_b   1.000
_cell.length_c   1.000
_cell.angle_alpha   90.00
_cell.angle_beta   90.00
_cell.angle_gamma   90.00
#
_symmetry.space_group_name_H-M   'P 1'
#
loop_
_entity.id
_entity.type
_entity.pdbx_description
1 polymer ?
#
loop_
_entity_poly.entity_id
_entity_poly.type
_entity_poly.pdbx_seq_one_letter_code
_entity_poly.pdbx_strand_id
1 'polypeptide(L)' 'MINRDLHIDMDSISRLCQYYQVRELALFGSALGGSFSPDSDLDFLVEFESE' A
#
# COMPACT_ATOMS: atom_id res chain seq x y z
N MET A 1 2.04 12.36 0.98
CA MET A 1 3.41 12.01 1.46
C MET A 1 3.20 10.81 2.37
N ILE A 2 3.84 9.67 2.08
CA ILE A 2 3.74 8.47 2.94
C ILE A 2 4.38 8.81 4.29
N ASN A 3 3.77 8.36 5.39
CA ASN A 3 4.33 8.58 6.73
C ASN A 3 5.75 7.98 6.79
N ARG A 4 6.71 8.72 7.36
CA ARG A 4 8.13 8.31 7.45
C ARG A 4 8.36 7.10 8.35
N ASP A 5 7.38 6.76 9.19
CA ASP A 5 7.42 5.57 10.06
C ASP A 5 7.06 4.28 9.31
N LEU A 6 6.55 4.39 8.07
CA LEU A 6 6.27 3.24 7.20
C LEU A 6 7.49 2.89 6.36
N HIS A 7 8.23 1.87 6.80
CA HIS A 7 9.27 1.25 6.00
C HIS A 7 8.65 0.24 5.02
N ILE A 8 8.42 0.68 3.79
CA ILE A 8 7.81 -0.14 2.74
C ILE A 8 8.90 -0.70 1.83
N ASP A 9 9.04 -2.02 1.77
CA ASP A 9 9.87 -2.69 0.78
C ASP A 9 9.15 -2.72 -0.57
N MET A 10 9.49 -1.73 -1.41
CA MET A 10 8.87 -1.55 -2.72
C MET A 10 9.14 -2.71 -3.69
N ASP A 11 10.27 -3.43 -3.55
CA ASP A 11 10.58 -4.56 -4.41
C ASP A 11 9.67 -5.75 -4.11
N SER A 12 9.45 -6.02 -2.82
CA SER A 12 8.52 -7.06 -2.37
C SER A 12 7.08 -6.73 -2.77
N ILE A 13 6.66 -5.47 -2.62
CA ILE A 13 5.33 -5.02 -3.07
C ILE A 13 5.18 -5.15 -4.59
N SER A 14 6.18 -4.74 -5.37
CA SER A 14 6.13 -4.84 -6.83
C SER A 14 5.99 -6.30 -7.31
N ARG A 15 6.75 -7.23 -6.71
CA ARG A 15 6.62 -8.66 -7.01
C ARG A 15 5.24 -9.21 -6.66
N LEU A 16 4.65 -8.76 -5.55
CA LEU A 16 3.30 -9.14 -5.15
C LEU A 16 2.27 -8.65 -6.17
N CYS A 17 2.36 -7.39 -6.59
CA CYS A 17 1.48 -6.81 -7.59
C CYS A 17 1.58 -7.56 -8.93
N GLN A 18 2.79 -7.91 -9.37
CA GLN A 18 3.01 -8.70 -10.59
C GLN A 18 2.40 -10.09 -10.49
N TYR A 19 2.59 -10.79 -9.36
CA TYR A 19 2.06 -12.14 -9.16
C TYR A 19 0.53 -12.17 -9.22
N TYR A 20 -0.14 -11.16 -8.65
CA TYR A 20 -1.60 -11.07 -8.62
C TYR A 20 -2.20 -10.25 -9.78
N GLN A 21 -1.40 -9.82 -10.76
CA GLN A 21 -1.85 -8.99 -11.88
C GLN A 21 -2.57 -7.71 -11.41
N VAL A 22 -2.02 -7.07 -10.38
CA VAL A 22 -2.46 -5.76 -9.90
C VAL A 22 -1.98 -4.69 -10.86
N ARG A 23 -2.92 -3.93 -11.41
CA ARG A 23 -2.68 -2.76 -12.26
C ARG A 23 -2.28 -1.53 -11.43
N GLU A 24 -3.00 -1.29 -10.33
CA GLU A 24 -2.72 -0.17 -9.43
C GLU A 24 -2.90 -0.59 -7.96
N LEU A 25 -1.97 -0.15 -7.11
CA LEU A 25 -2.06 -0.30 -5.66
C LEU A 25 -1.88 1.08 -5.02
N ALA A 26 -2.90 1.54 -4.31
CA ALA A 26 -2.89 2.83 -3.62
C ALA A 26 -3.08 2.64 -2.10
N LEU A 27 -2.18 3.24 -1.32
CA LEU A 27 -2.34 3.36 0.14
C LEU A 27 -3.24 4.54 0.45
N PHE A 28 -4.22 4.36 1.34
CA PHE A 28 -5.07 5.44 1.81
C PHE A 28 -5.31 5.37 3.32
N GLY A 29 -6.19 6.24 3.83
CA GLY A 29 -6.55 6.24 5.24
C GLY A 29 -5.49 6.84 6.16
N SER A 30 -5.48 6.37 7.41
CA SER A 30 -4.71 6.96 8.52
C SER A 30 -3.20 6.95 8.30
N ALA A 31 -2.70 5.99 7.52
CA ALA A 31 -1.30 5.81 7.14
C ALA A 31 -0.72 6.96 6.30
N LEU A 32 -1.57 7.75 5.64
CA LEU A 32 -1.15 8.95 4.90
C LEU A 32 -0.99 10.20 5.78
N GLY A 33 -1.47 10.14 7.03
CA GLY A 33 -1.57 11.28 7.94
C GLY A 33 -0.75 11.13 9.23
N GLY A 34 -0.89 12.10 10.13
CA GLY A 34 -0.15 12.18 11.39
C GLY A 34 -0.74 11.36 12.54
N SER A 35 -1.81 10.59 12.32
CA SER A 35 -2.46 9.75 13.34
C SER A 35 -2.15 8.26 13.20
N PHE A 36 -1.20 7.90 12.31
CA PHE A 36 -0.76 6.51 12.18
C PHE A 36 0.00 6.08 13.43
N SER A 37 -0.30 4.89 13.94
CA SER A 37 0.32 4.31 15.13
C SER A 37 0.57 2.81 14.90
N PRO A 38 1.38 2.14 15.75
CA PRO A 38 1.61 0.70 15.63
C PRO A 38 0.35 -0.16 15.71
N ASP A 39 -0.73 0.36 16.32
CA ASP A 39 -2.03 -0.32 16.44
C ASP A 39 -2.98 0.02 15.28
N SER A 40 -2.55 0.83 14.31
CA SER A 40 -3.35 1.24 13.16
C SER A 40 -3.29 0.22 12.03
N ASP A 41 -4.42 -0.02 11.40
CA ASP A 41 -4.51 -0.83 10.18
C ASP A 41 -3.88 -0.10 8.97
N LEU A 42 -3.61 -0.86 7.90
CA LEU A 42 -3.21 -0.34 6.60
C LEU A 42 -4.31 -0.58 5.56
N ASP A 43 -4.86 0.52 5.04
CA ASP A 43 -5.93 0.50 4.05
C ASP A 43 -5.37 0.63 2.63
N PHE A 44 -5.67 -0.35 1.77
CA PHE A 44 -5.24 -0.36 0.38
C PHE A 44 -6.42 -0.44 -0.59
N LEU A 45 -6.33 0.33 -1.67
CA LEU A 45 -7.21 0.22 -2.82
C LEU A 45 -6.43 -0.50 -3.93
N VAL A 46 -7.03 -1.54 -4.49
CA VAL A 46 -6.39 -2.41 -5.49
C VAL A 46 -7.23 -2.38 -6.76
N GLU A 47 -6.60 -2.01 -7.87
CA GLU A 47 -7.14 -2.21 -9.21
C GLU A 47 -6.39 -3.37 -9.85
N PHE A 48 -7.12 -4.37 -10.32
CA PHE A 48 -6.55 -5.50 -11.07
C PHE A 48 -6.60 -5.21 -12.57
N GLU A 49 -5.72 -5.84 -13.33
CA GLU A 49 -5.81 -5.81 -14.79
C GLU A 49 -7.19 -6.33 -15.24
N SER A 50 -7.76 -5.68 -16.26
CA SER A 50 -8.98 -6.17 -16.91
C SER A 50 -8.64 -7.38 -17.78
N GLU A 51 -9.57 -8.31 -17.96
CA GLU A 51 -9.41 -9.39 -18.96
C GLU A 51 -9.22 -8.85 -20.39
#